data_AF-A0A9P1IYF3-F1
#
_entry.id   AF-A0A9P1IYF3-F1
#
_cell.length_a   1.000
_cell.length_b   1.000
_cell.length_c   1.000
_cell.angle_alpha   90.00
_cell.angle_beta   90.00
_cell.angle_gamma   90.00
#
_symmetry.space_group_name_H-M   'P 1'
#
loop_
_entity.id
_entity.type
_entity.pdbx_description
1 polymer ?
#
loop_
_entity_poly.entity_id
_entity_poly.type
_entity_poly.pdbx_seq_one_letter_code
_entity_poly.pdbx_strand_id
1 'polypeptide(L)'
;MLKLLFFLFLILFPIFLLGQNQLSCAFCLTGLAQINAKIQSTPDMRAQMGIQSSQGCDQITVRQTRQTCRQTLNTNFDIFYTNFTDQFNNSPEQMCKNMGLC
;
A
#
# COMPACT_ATOMS: atom_id res chain seq x y z
N MET A 1 34.97 28.65 -19.96
CA MET A 1 33.52 28.36 -20.15
C MET A 1 33.21 26.88 -19.89
N LEU A 2 33.76 25.93 -20.65
CA LEU A 2 33.48 24.48 -20.47
C LEU A 2 33.87 23.92 -19.09
N LYS A 3 35.02 24.33 -18.54
CA LYS A 3 35.44 23.93 -17.17
C LYS A 3 34.50 24.44 -16.08
N LEU A 4 33.95 25.65 -16.23
CA LEU A 4 33.03 26.24 -15.25
C LEU A 4 31.67 25.52 -15.25
N LEU A 5 31.17 25.17 -16.43
CA LEU A 5 29.96 24.35 -16.61
C LEU A 5 30.12 22.95 -16.00
N PHE A 6 31.28 22.33 -16.17
CA PHE A 6 31.58 21.02 -15.60
C PHE A 6 31.60 21.03 -14.06
N PHE A 7 32.20 22.08 -13.46
CA PHE A 7 32.16 22.28 -12.02
C PHE A 7 30.74 22.57 -11.50
N LEU A 8 29.94 23.36 -12.21
CA LEU A 8 28.55 23.61 -11.84
C LEU A 8 27.72 22.32 -11.85
N PHE A 9 27.91 21.48 -12.86
CA PHE A 9 27.21 20.19 -12.98
C PHE A 9 27.57 19.25 -11.83
N LEU A 10 28.85 19.14 -11.46
CA LEU A 10 29.31 18.31 -10.34
C LEU A 10 28.70 18.73 -8.99
N ILE A 11 28.43 20.02 -8.80
CA ILE A 11 27.85 20.54 -7.55
C ILE A 11 26.32 20.36 -7.55
N LEU A 12 25.65 20.55 -8.68
CA LEU A 12 24.19 20.51 -8.77
C LEU A 12 23.61 19.10 -8.90
N PHE A 13 24.37 18.16 -9.48
CA PHE A 13 23.95 16.78 -9.68
C PHE A 13 23.60 16.01 -8.39
N PRO A 14 24.41 16.04 -7.31
CA PRO A 14 24.06 15.36 -6.06
C PRO A 14 22.85 16.01 -5.34
N ILE A 15 22.65 17.32 -5.50
CA ILE A 15 21.50 18.04 -4.94
C ILE A 15 20.21 17.61 -5.64
N PHE A 16 20.27 17.43 -6.96
CA PHE A 16 19.14 16.93 -7.74
C PHE A 16 18.73 15.51 -7.34
N LEU A 17 19.70 14.61 -7.13
CA LEU A 17 19.44 13.23 -6.69
C LEU A 17 18.85 13.16 -5.27
N LEU A 18 19.36 13.96 -4.32
CA LEU A 18 18.82 14.03 -2.96
C LEU A 18 17.39 14.60 -2.95
N GLY A 19 17.10 15.62 -3.77
CA GLY A 19 15.77 16.22 -3.89
C GLY A 19 14.72 15.29 -4.49
N GLN A 20 15.11 14.44 -5.46
CA GLN A 20 14.23 13.44 -6.07
C GLN A 20 13.73 12.42 -5.04
N ASN A 21 14.64 11.89 -4.20
CA ASN A 21 14.31 10.89 -3.18
C ASN A 21 13.43 11.46 -2.06
N GLN A 22 13.61 12.74 -1.70
CA GLN A 22 12.75 13.38 -0.69
C GLN A 22 11.34 13.67 -1.21
N LEU A 23 11.22 14.09 -2.48
CA LEU A 23 9.91 14.32 -3.12
C LEU A 23 9.15 13.01 -3.36
N SER A 24 9.80 11.96 -3.86
CA SER A 24 9.17 10.64 -4.04
C SER A 24 8.67 10.07 -2.71
N CYS A 25 9.46 10.24 -1.64
CA CYS A 25 9.10 9.77 -0.31
C CYS A 25 7.87 10.52 0.21
N ALA A 26 7.85 11.86 0.09
CA ALA A 26 6.71 12.68 0.49
C ALA A 26 5.43 12.33 -0.28
N PHE A 27 5.52 12.11 -1.60
CA PHE A 27 4.37 11.71 -2.41
C PHE A 27 3.85 10.32 -2.04
N CYS A 28 4.76 9.36 -1.80
CA CYS A 28 4.38 8.03 -1.37
C CYS A 28 3.65 8.07 -0.02
N LEU A 29 4.24 8.74 0.98
CA LEU A 29 3.65 8.89 2.31
C LEU A 29 2.26 9.54 2.25
N THR A 30 2.13 10.62 1.47
CA THR A 30 0.86 11.34 1.30
C THR A 30 -0.18 10.46 0.60
N GLY A 31 0.20 9.74 -0.46
CA GLY A 31 -0.68 8.84 -1.18
C GLY A 31 -1.19 7.70 -0.30
N LEU A 32 -0.31 7.05 0.46
CA LEU A 32 -0.68 5.99 1.41
C LEU A 32 -1.56 6.51 2.54
N ALA A 33 -1.31 7.72 3.05
CA ALA A 33 -2.17 8.34 4.05
C ALA A 33 -3.61 8.55 3.53
N GLN A 34 -3.77 8.99 2.28
CA GLN A 34 -5.08 9.15 1.64
C GLN A 34 -5.79 7.81 1.40
N ILE A 35 -5.05 6.78 0.98
CA ILE A 35 -5.58 5.42 0.81
C ILE A 35 -6.06 4.88 2.17
N ASN A 36 -5.23 4.98 3.21
CA ASN A 36 -5.59 4.52 4.56
C ASN A 36 -6.82 5.26 5.10
N ALA A 37 -6.87 6.58 4.93
CA ALA A 37 -8.03 7.37 5.33
C ALA A 37 -9.31 6.89 4.63
N LYS A 38 -9.26 6.66 3.32
CA LYS A 38 -10.42 6.21 2.53
C LYS A 38 -10.85 4.78 2.88
N ILE A 39 -9.90 3.88 3.09
CA ILE A 39 -10.14 2.50 3.53
C ILE A 39 -10.86 2.52 4.88
N GLN A 40 -10.38 3.31 5.85
CA GLN A 40 -10.96 3.38 7.19
C GLN A 40 -12.31 4.12 7.23
N SER A 41 -12.51 5.14 6.40
CA SER A 41 -13.69 6.00 6.48
C SER A 41 -14.91 5.53 5.66
N THR A 42 -14.79 4.44 4.89
CA THR A 42 -15.83 4.04 3.92
C THR A 42 -16.40 2.65 4.24
N PRO A 43 -17.54 2.55 4.95
CA PRO A 43 -18.20 1.28 5.25
C PRO A 43 -18.48 0.42 4.01
N ASP A 44 -18.83 1.06 2.89
CA ASP A 44 -19.11 0.38 1.63
C ASP A 44 -17.87 -0.32 1.05
N MET A 45 -16.68 0.26 1.20
CA MET A 45 -15.45 -0.37 0.73
C MET A 45 -15.13 -1.62 1.54
N ARG A 46 -15.29 -1.56 2.86
CA ARG A 46 -15.10 -2.74 3.73
C ARG A 46 -16.06 -3.86 3.34
N ALA A 47 -17.33 -3.55 3.14
CA ALA A 47 -18.33 -4.53 2.70
C ALA A 47 -17.98 -5.13 1.32
N GLN A 48 -17.57 -4.31 0.36
CA GLN A 48 -17.16 -4.77 -0.98
C GLN A 48 -15.92 -5.66 -0.92
N MET A 49 -14.91 -5.31 -0.13
CA MET A 49 -13.72 -6.13 0.07
C MET A 49 -14.07 -7.48 0.71
N GLY A 50 -15.04 -7.52 1.62
CA GLY A 50 -15.54 -8.77 2.21
C GLY A 50 -16.20 -9.67 1.18
N ILE A 51 -17.07 -9.09 0.34
CA ILE A 51 -17.72 -9.82 -0.76
C ILE A 51 -16.67 -10.39 -1.72
N GLN A 52 -15.73 -9.57 -2.21
CA GLN A 52 -14.67 -10.03 -3.11
C GLN A 52 -13.79 -11.10 -2.47
N SER A 53 -13.41 -10.92 -1.21
CA SER A 53 -12.59 -11.91 -0.49
C SER A 53 -13.32 -13.26 -0.42
N SER A 54 -14.63 -13.26 -0.13
CA SER A 54 -15.44 -14.48 -0.11
C SER A 54 -15.58 -15.14 -1.49
N GLN A 55 -15.60 -14.35 -2.57
CA GLN A 55 -15.67 -14.85 -3.95
C GLN A 55 -14.37 -15.56 -4.36
N GLY A 56 -13.23 -15.21 -3.76
CA GLY A 56 -11.96 -15.93 -3.97
C GLY A 56 -12.06 -17.44 -3.68
N CYS A 57 -12.96 -17.84 -2.76
CA CYS A 57 -13.24 -19.24 -2.47
C CYS A 57 -13.83 -20.02 -3.66
N ASP A 58 -14.35 -19.35 -4.69
CA ASP A 58 -14.97 -20.01 -5.85
C ASP A 58 -13.96 -20.79 -6.70
N GLN A 59 -12.66 -20.51 -6.55
CA GLN A 59 -11.58 -21.28 -7.15
C GLN A 59 -11.44 -22.69 -6.53
N ILE A 60 -12.04 -22.94 -5.37
CA ILE A 60 -12.01 -24.26 -4.71
C ILE A 60 -13.03 -25.18 -5.37
N THR A 61 -12.56 -26.28 -5.96
CA THR A 61 -13.40 -27.26 -6.68
C THR A 61 -14.29 -28.07 -5.74
N VAL A 62 -13.79 -28.44 -4.56
CA VAL A 62 -14.52 -29.22 -3.55
C VAL A 62 -15.64 -28.37 -2.93
N ARG A 63 -16.90 -28.78 -3.14
CA ARG A 63 -18.10 -28.04 -2.73
C ARG A 63 -18.11 -27.70 -1.23
N GLN A 64 -17.85 -28.68 -0.38
CA GLN A 64 -17.88 -28.50 1.07
C GLN A 64 -16.82 -27.48 1.50
N THR A 65 -15.59 -27.62 1.01
CA THR A 65 -14.49 -26.71 1.32
C THR A 65 -14.77 -25.29 0.85
N ARG A 66 -15.35 -25.12 -0.35
CA ARG A 66 -15.77 -23.81 -0.87
C ARG A 66 -16.81 -23.14 0.03
N GLN A 67 -17.82 -23.90 0.48
CA GLN A 67 -18.86 -23.38 1.38
C GLN A 67 -18.28 -22.98 2.73
N THR A 68 -17.44 -23.84 3.34
CA THR A 68 -16.77 -23.53 4.61
C THR A 68 -15.86 -22.32 4.47
N CYS A 69 -15.11 -22.18 3.37
CA CYS A 69 -14.27 -21.01 3.09
C CYS A 69 -15.11 -19.72 3.05
N ARG A 70 -16.19 -19.71 2.26
CA ARG A 70 -17.11 -18.55 2.17
C ARG A 70 -17.68 -18.18 3.53
N GLN A 71 -18.14 -19.16 4.29
CA GLN A 71 -18.75 -18.93 5.59
C GLN A 71 -17.73 -18.41 6.61
N THR A 72 -16.52 -18.97 6.61
CA THR A 72 -15.42 -18.52 7.47
C THR A 72 -15.04 -17.08 7.16
N LEU A 73 -14.85 -16.74 5.88
CA LEU A 73 -14.54 -15.37 5.48
C LEU A 73 -15.69 -14.42 5.81
N ASN A 74 -16.94 -14.73 5.46
CA ASN A 74 -18.07 -13.87 5.78
C ASN A 74 -18.24 -13.62 7.28
N THR A 75 -17.95 -14.61 8.12
CA THR A 75 -18.07 -14.49 9.58
C THR A 75 -16.91 -13.73 10.20
N ASN A 76 -15.70 -13.92 9.68
CA ASN A 76 -14.47 -13.40 10.30
C ASN A 76 -13.84 -12.25 9.51
N PHE A 77 -14.47 -11.77 8.43
CA PHE A 77 -13.88 -10.76 7.54
C PHE A 77 -13.47 -9.51 8.30
N ASP A 78 -14.30 -9.10 9.26
CA ASP A 78 -14.03 -7.93 10.07
C ASP A 78 -12.75 -8.06 10.90
N ILE A 79 -12.49 -9.26 11.44
CA ILE A 79 -11.27 -9.56 12.17
C ILE A 79 -10.07 -9.57 11.22
N PHE A 80 -10.20 -10.22 10.05
CA PHE A 80 -9.15 -10.21 9.02
C PHE A 80 -8.80 -8.80 8.57
N TYR A 81 -9.82 -8.00 8.28
CA TYR A 81 -9.70 -6.63 7.81
C TYR A 81 -9.01 -5.75 8.85
N THR A 82 -9.47 -5.77 10.09
CA THR A 82 -8.85 -5.01 11.18
C THR A 82 -7.40 -5.43 11.39
N ASN A 83 -7.10 -6.73 11.42
CA ASN A 83 -5.71 -7.18 11.55
C ASN A 83 -4.86 -6.71 10.36
N PHE A 84 -5.35 -6.81 9.12
CA PHE A 84 -4.64 -6.36 7.93
C PHE A 84 -4.34 -4.86 7.95
N THR A 85 -5.31 -4.04 8.37
CA THR A 85 -5.12 -2.58 8.47
C THR A 85 -4.27 -2.17 9.67
N ASP A 86 -4.25 -2.97 10.73
CA ASP A 86 -3.56 -2.64 11.99
C ASP A 86 -2.14 -3.21 12.07
N GLN A 87 -1.73 -4.11 11.16
CA GLN A 87 -0.36 -4.67 11.21
C GLN A 87 0.69 -3.56 11.06
N PHE A 88 1.47 -3.37 12.12
CA PHE A 88 2.55 -2.39 12.30
C PHE A 88 3.64 -2.43 11.20
N ASN A 89 3.73 -3.52 10.42
CA ASN A 89 4.61 -3.66 9.25
C ASN A 89 4.11 -2.92 8.00
N ASN A 90 2.88 -2.36 8.04
CA ASN A 90 2.30 -1.49 7.03
C ASN A 90 2.42 0.00 7.42
N SER A 91 3.40 0.38 8.25
CA SER A 91 3.64 1.82 8.44
C SER A 91 3.88 2.44 7.06
N PRO A 92 3.20 3.56 6.72
CA PRO A 92 3.34 4.18 5.40
C PRO A 92 4.81 4.40 5.03
N GLU A 93 5.66 4.70 6.02
CA GLU A 93 7.09 4.86 5.83
C GLU A 93 7.80 3.56 5.45
N GLN A 94 7.51 2.45 6.11
CA GLN A 94 8.10 1.16 5.77
C GLN A 94 7.64 0.67 4.39
N MET A 95 6.38 0.91 4.03
CA MET A 95 5.87 0.58 2.70
C MET A 95 6.57 1.41 1.62
N CYS A 96 6.75 2.71 1.85
CA CYS A 96 7.48 3.57 0.91
C CYS A 96 8.96 3.19 0.77
N LYS A 97 9.60 2.74 1.87
CA LYS A 97 10.96 2.17 1.87
C LYS A 97 11.04 0.89 1.02
N ASN A 98 10.10 -0.02 1.20
CA ASN A 98 10.06 -1.28 0.44
C ASN A 98 9.82 -1.04 -1.07
N MET A 99 9.18 0.07 -1.43
CA MET A 99 8.97 0.49 -2.83
C MET A 99 10.17 1.25 -3.42
N GLY A 100 11.20 1.55 -2.63
CA GLY A 100 12.34 2.38 -3.04
C GLY A 100 11.97 3.85 -3.31
N LEU A 101 10.84 4.31 -2.76
CA LEU A 101 10.37 5.69 -2.85
C LEU A 101 10.84 6.53 -1.65
N CYS A 102 11.09 5.84 -0.54
CA CYS A 102 11.97 6.19 0.56
C CYS A 102 13.05 5.07 0.67
#